data_AF-A0A3A8J0S1-F1
#
_entry.id   AF-A0A3A8J0S1-F1
#
_cell.length_a   1.000
_cell.length_b   1.000
_cell.length_c   1.000
_cell.angle_alpha   90.00
_cell.angle_beta   90.00
_cell.angle_gamma   90.00
#
_symmetry.space_group_name_H-M   'P 1'
#
loop_
_entity.id
_entity.type
_entity.pdbx_description
1 polymer ?
#
loop_
_entity_poly.entity_id
_entity_poly.type
_entity_poly.pdbx_seq_one_letter_code
_entity_poly.pdbx_strand_id
1 'polypeptide(L)'
;MDFAALCLQIKKGLDAPKDRMPIFQALSQLSSPDQVPKLLQAWNLLYPNLILFDELARVLDDKEELQAWERLTGKSVKAGAISATTTASYLNLRATPGTSKSSVVIGKLIGANMPVTVHGKAIKDGSTWYLLEFSANDYPKVVSVPKDAAGDIRALYKSHRAWAIESAVATYVDYNVFMAQLRAFEMIHRKLSLKQRITLLRQMAHPSDLPFDTMIGTSGGSVYEETRPKVHEVYQLVRDAKAFLTPSGELVDIYHFIVGMDVYQKGRMGRERVKLIRLGESDPSATWAGDIGAGAADALLHKDKDYEDNHPGQTEAERILHYYQTRAPSQDLLGDLDAWGVAGRVDHDATGDTISSIIESVYGRGNATKMGTPQLRRYALENFFARHGLTMSGSSLVSVANLEVLKYYINDFGRVWVYRAQMKNDFLGNSFWLGSRYDKPELAAISEKMAALYLRWLDEQCRLNGLLPSVAPAARR
;
A
#
# COMPACT_ATOMS: atom_id res chain seq x y z
N MET A 1 -24.89 -12.52 24.40
CA MET A 1 -24.67 -13.60 23.43
C MET A 1 -23.88 -14.68 24.13
N ASP A 2 -24.33 -15.93 24.04
CA ASP A 2 -23.64 -17.07 24.65
C ASP A 2 -22.64 -17.66 23.65
N PHE A 3 -21.38 -17.29 23.80
CA PHE A 3 -20.32 -17.75 22.89
C PHE A 3 -19.96 -19.22 23.08
N ALA A 4 -20.17 -19.79 24.27
CA ALA A 4 -19.92 -21.20 24.52
C ALA A 4 -20.95 -22.07 23.78
N ALA A 5 -22.23 -21.68 23.82
CA ALA A 5 -23.28 -22.34 23.06
C ALA A 5 -23.03 -22.28 21.55
N LEU A 6 -22.57 -21.13 21.03
CA LEU A 6 -22.20 -21.00 19.62
C LEU A 6 -21.03 -21.92 19.25
N CYS A 7 -20.00 -22.02 20.09
CA CYS A 7 -18.87 -22.92 19.87
C CYS A 7 -19.29 -24.40 19.84
N LEU A 8 -20.20 -24.81 20.74
CA LEU A 8 -20.78 -26.17 20.74
C LEU A 8 -21.56 -26.44 19.45
N GLN A 9 -22.34 -25.47 18.98
CA GLN A 9 -23.12 -25.60 17.75
C GLN A 9 -22.22 -25.69 16.50
N ILE A 10 -21.14 -24.90 16.44
CA ILE A 10 -20.15 -24.99 15.37
C ILE A 10 -19.45 -26.36 15.40
N LYS A 11 -18.98 -26.79 16.58
CA LYS A 11 -18.32 -28.10 16.75
C LYS A 11 -19.20 -29.26 16.28
N LYS A 12 -20.49 -29.21 16.59
CA LYS A 12 -21.47 -30.21 16.12
C LYS A 12 -21.51 -30.32 14.59
N GLY A 13 -21.48 -29.20 13.87
CA GLY A 13 -21.44 -29.24 12.40
C GLY A 13 -20.08 -29.66 11.83
N LEU A 14 -18.97 -29.33 12.52
CA LEU A 14 -17.62 -29.81 12.16
C LEU A 14 -17.46 -31.33 12.31
N ASP A 15 -18.14 -31.91 13.29
CA ASP A 15 -18.17 -33.36 13.53
C ASP A 15 -19.13 -34.11 12.60
N ALA A 16 -20.03 -33.38 11.94
CA ALA A 16 -20.99 -33.90 10.98
C ALA A 16 -20.79 -33.27 9.59
N PRO A 17 -19.70 -33.58 8.85
CA PRO A 17 -19.33 -32.88 7.62
C PRO A 17 -20.38 -32.91 6.49
N LYS A 18 -21.39 -33.80 6.57
CA LYS A 18 -22.55 -33.85 5.66
C LYS A 18 -23.69 -32.91 6.05
N ASP A 19 -23.72 -32.42 7.29
CA ASP A 19 -24.70 -31.46 7.83
C ASP A 19 -23.98 -30.22 8.37
N ARG A 20 -23.79 -29.26 7.47
CA ARG A 20 -23.08 -27.99 7.73
C ARG A 20 -24.01 -26.91 8.30
N MET A 21 -25.32 -27.16 8.40
CA MET A 21 -26.31 -26.19 8.85
C MET A 21 -26.04 -25.63 10.26
N PRO A 22 -25.57 -26.44 11.25
CA PRO A 22 -25.25 -25.93 12.58
C PRO A 22 -24.14 -24.87 12.57
N ILE A 23 -23.13 -25.02 11.70
CA ILE A 23 -22.07 -24.02 11.52
C ILE A 23 -22.71 -22.71 11.07
N PHE A 24 -23.53 -22.75 10.03
CA PHE A 24 -24.12 -21.54 9.47
C PHE A 24 -25.07 -20.82 10.43
N GLN A 25 -25.91 -21.57 11.14
CA GLN A 25 -26.83 -21.01 12.15
C GLN A 25 -26.08 -20.34 13.30
N ALA A 26 -24.98 -20.95 13.76
CA ALA A 26 -24.15 -20.35 14.78
C ALA A 26 -23.47 -19.07 14.28
N LEU A 27 -22.86 -19.11 13.10
CA LEU A 27 -22.18 -17.95 12.53
C LEU A 27 -23.14 -16.80 12.18
N SER A 28 -24.38 -17.10 11.78
CA SER A 28 -25.41 -16.07 11.50
C SER A 28 -25.88 -15.30 12.73
N GLN A 29 -25.62 -15.82 13.94
CA GLN A 29 -25.97 -15.12 15.18
C GLN A 29 -24.97 -14.00 15.50
N LEU A 30 -23.79 -13.99 14.88
CA LEU A 30 -22.82 -12.90 15.03
C LEU A 30 -23.35 -11.66 14.32
N SER A 31 -23.68 -10.64 15.11
CA SER A 31 -24.28 -9.39 14.64
C SER A 31 -23.27 -8.26 14.45
N SER A 32 -22.01 -8.46 14.87
CA SER A 32 -20.94 -7.46 14.79
C SER A 32 -19.54 -8.10 14.75
N PRO A 33 -18.57 -7.52 14.00
CA PRO A 33 -17.16 -7.93 14.02
C PRO A 33 -16.55 -8.05 15.43
N ASP A 34 -16.95 -7.18 16.37
CA ASP A 34 -16.40 -7.14 17.74
C ASP A 34 -16.75 -8.38 18.59
N GLN A 35 -17.66 -9.21 18.11
CA GLN A 35 -18.07 -10.46 18.77
C GLN A 35 -17.15 -11.64 18.41
N VAL A 36 -16.37 -11.49 17.34
CA VAL A 36 -15.48 -12.53 16.82
C VAL A 36 -14.35 -12.87 17.79
N PRO A 37 -13.60 -11.90 18.35
CA PRO A 37 -12.56 -12.23 19.33
C PRO A 37 -13.12 -12.98 20.55
N LYS A 38 -14.36 -12.68 20.95
CA LYS A 38 -15.05 -13.32 22.08
C LYS A 38 -15.46 -14.75 21.75
N LEU A 39 -15.94 -15.01 20.53
CA LEU A 39 -16.21 -16.36 20.03
C LEU A 39 -14.93 -17.19 19.98
N LEU A 40 -13.84 -16.62 19.46
CA LEU A 40 -12.54 -17.30 19.37
C LEU A 40 -11.95 -17.59 20.75
N GLN A 41 -12.07 -16.65 21.69
CA GLN A 41 -11.66 -16.86 23.07
C GLN A 41 -12.44 -18.02 23.71
N ALA A 42 -13.76 -18.07 23.52
CA ALA A 42 -14.59 -19.17 24.01
C ALA A 42 -14.23 -20.50 23.35
N TRP A 43 -13.97 -20.49 22.03
CA TRP A 43 -13.55 -21.67 21.29
C TRP A 43 -12.24 -22.24 21.82
N ASN A 44 -11.22 -21.39 22.03
CA ASN A 44 -9.92 -21.82 22.54
C ASN A 44 -9.99 -22.35 23.98
N LEU A 45 -10.95 -21.85 24.78
CA LEU A 45 -11.24 -22.36 26.11
C LEU A 45 -11.86 -23.76 26.09
N LEU A 46 -12.81 -23.99 25.17
CA LEU A 46 -13.54 -25.24 25.07
C LEU A 46 -12.78 -26.33 24.30
N TYR A 47 -12.01 -25.93 23.29
CA TYR A 47 -11.30 -26.81 22.37
C TYR A 47 -9.86 -26.35 22.17
N PRO A 48 -9.01 -26.38 23.23
CA PRO A 48 -7.67 -25.80 23.18
C PRO A 48 -6.73 -26.43 22.14
N ASN A 49 -7.04 -27.65 21.70
CA ASN A 49 -6.25 -28.39 20.70
C ASN A 49 -6.81 -28.25 19.28
N LEU A 50 -7.98 -27.62 19.11
CA LEU A 50 -8.63 -27.48 17.82
C LEU A 50 -8.71 -26.03 17.42
N ILE A 51 -8.52 -25.80 16.14
CA ILE A 51 -8.56 -24.46 15.62
C ILE A 51 -9.84 -24.31 14.83
N LEU A 52 -10.66 -23.36 15.24
CA LEU A 52 -11.93 -23.08 14.58
C LEU A 52 -11.78 -22.90 13.07
N PHE A 53 -10.85 -22.06 12.61
CA PHE A 53 -10.68 -21.81 11.18
C PHE A 53 -10.10 -23.00 10.39
N ASP A 54 -9.07 -23.70 10.92
CA ASP A 54 -8.54 -24.92 10.29
C ASP A 54 -9.66 -25.98 10.17
N GLU A 55 -10.51 -26.10 11.20
CA GLU A 55 -11.64 -27.03 11.17
C GLU A 55 -12.73 -26.60 10.16
N LEU A 56 -13.01 -25.30 10.07
CA LEU A 56 -13.96 -24.77 9.07
C LEU A 56 -13.45 -25.01 7.65
N ALA A 57 -12.19 -24.71 7.37
CA ALA A 57 -11.57 -24.94 6.05
C ALA A 57 -11.55 -26.43 5.65
N ARG A 58 -11.50 -27.35 6.62
CA ARG A 58 -11.55 -28.80 6.35
C ARG A 58 -12.91 -29.26 5.82
N VAL A 59 -14.00 -28.60 6.21
CA VAL A 59 -15.36 -29.08 5.94
C VAL A 59 -16.16 -28.20 4.99
N LEU A 60 -15.77 -26.94 4.81
CA LEU A 60 -16.41 -25.99 3.91
C LEU A 60 -15.68 -25.98 2.55
N ASP A 61 -16.42 -25.71 1.47
CA ASP A 61 -15.79 -25.40 0.18
C ASP A 61 -15.35 -23.94 0.11
N ASP A 62 -14.57 -23.55 -0.91
CA ASP A 62 -14.05 -22.18 -1.06
C ASP A 62 -15.12 -21.07 -0.96
N LYS A 63 -16.36 -21.35 -1.40
CA LYS A 63 -17.46 -20.38 -1.38
C LYS A 63 -18.12 -20.31 0.00
N GLU A 64 -18.29 -21.45 0.64
CA GLU A 64 -18.87 -21.57 1.99
C GLU A 64 -17.89 -21.09 3.07
N GLU A 65 -16.61 -21.39 2.88
CA GLU A 65 -15.50 -20.90 3.69
C GLU A 65 -15.51 -19.36 3.65
N LEU A 66 -15.59 -18.76 2.47
CA LEU A 66 -15.72 -17.32 2.32
C LEU A 66 -16.91 -16.75 3.13
N GLN A 67 -18.09 -17.36 3.05
CA GLN A 67 -19.26 -16.90 3.82
C GLN A 67 -19.10 -17.07 5.34
N ALA A 68 -18.41 -18.12 5.77
CA ALA A 68 -18.07 -18.32 7.18
C ALA A 68 -17.09 -17.24 7.65
N TRP A 69 -16.06 -16.93 6.85
CA TRP A 69 -15.12 -15.83 7.08
C TRP A 69 -15.82 -14.48 7.11
N GLU A 70 -16.79 -14.22 6.23
CA GLU A 70 -17.59 -12.98 6.21
C GLU A 70 -18.39 -12.76 7.50
N ARG A 71 -18.95 -13.85 8.04
CA ARG A 71 -19.71 -13.82 9.31
C ARG A 71 -18.77 -13.71 10.51
N LEU A 72 -17.60 -14.35 10.42
CA LEU A 72 -16.57 -14.39 11.45
C LEU A 72 -15.58 -13.23 11.42
N THR A 73 -15.58 -12.37 10.42
CA THR A 73 -14.73 -11.16 10.43
C THR A 73 -15.57 -9.90 10.40
N GLY A 74 -16.89 -10.07 10.27
CA GLY A 74 -17.88 -9.03 10.15
C GLY A 74 -17.73 -8.34 8.81
N LYS A 75 -18.65 -8.64 7.89
CA LYS A 75 -18.69 -8.13 6.51
C LYS A 75 -17.33 -8.30 5.81
N SER A 76 -17.27 -9.24 4.86
CA SER A 76 -16.66 -8.84 3.60
C SER A 76 -17.25 -7.48 3.27
N VAL A 77 -16.43 -6.55 2.80
CA VAL A 77 -17.01 -5.47 2.01
C VAL A 77 -17.58 -6.18 0.78
N LYS A 78 -18.84 -6.65 0.89
CA LYS A 78 -19.65 -7.04 -0.26
C LYS A 78 -19.40 -5.96 -1.28
N ALA A 79 -19.07 -6.33 -2.51
CA ALA A 79 -18.88 -5.39 -3.59
C ALA A 79 -20.06 -4.42 -3.60
N GLY A 80 -19.71 -3.21 -3.21
CA GLY A 80 -20.54 -2.08 -2.82
C GLY A 80 -19.56 -0.92 -2.73
N ALA A 81 -20.09 0.29 -2.59
CA ALA A 81 -19.32 1.52 -2.51
C ALA A 81 -18.13 1.39 -1.52
N ILE A 82 -16.93 1.13 -2.02
CA ILE A 82 -15.69 1.30 -1.26
C ILE A 82 -15.10 2.64 -1.65
N SER A 83 -14.47 3.31 -0.70
CA SER A 83 -13.72 4.52 -1.01
C SER A 83 -12.40 4.14 -1.69
N ALA A 84 -11.97 4.97 -2.62
CA ALA A 84 -10.71 4.82 -3.32
C ALA A 84 -10.16 6.19 -3.66
N THR A 85 -8.87 6.25 -3.94
CA THR A 85 -8.24 7.40 -4.57
C THR A 85 -7.82 7.03 -5.98
N THR A 86 -8.02 7.92 -6.94
CA THR A 86 -7.36 7.78 -8.24
C THR A 86 -5.86 7.98 -8.02
N THR A 87 -5.04 7.22 -8.73
CA THR A 87 -3.60 7.48 -8.79
C THR A 87 -3.34 8.49 -9.91
N ALA A 88 -2.38 9.41 -9.69
CA ALA A 88 -1.91 10.35 -10.69
C ALA A 88 -1.24 9.58 -11.83
N SER A 89 -2.07 9.12 -12.76
CA SER A 89 -1.66 8.32 -13.90
C SER A 89 -2.60 8.62 -15.05
N TYR A 90 -2.05 8.81 -16.24
CA TYR A 90 -2.76 9.09 -17.49
C TYR A 90 -3.53 7.87 -18.01
N LEU A 91 -4.32 7.21 -17.15
CA LEU A 91 -5.02 5.98 -17.49
C LEU A 91 -6.41 6.26 -18.04
N ASN A 92 -6.75 5.50 -19.10
CA ASN A 92 -8.01 5.64 -19.81
C ASN A 92 -9.19 5.25 -18.91
N LEU A 93 -10.16 6.15 -18.80
CA LEU A 93 -11.50 5.90 -18.30
C LEU A 93 -12.35 5.34 -19.43
N ARG A 94 -13.10 4.27 -19.16
CA ARG A 94 -13.84 3.52 -20.17
C ARG A 94 -15.31 3.32 -19.81
N ALA A 95 -16.16 3.23 -20.83
CA ALA A 95 -17.59 2.94 -20.65
C ALA A 95 -17.83 1.50 -20.18
N THR A 96 -16.95 0.58 -20.57
CA THR A 96 -16.99 -0.84 -20.23
C THR A 96 -15.58 -1.33 -19.89
N PRO A 97 -15.42 -2.32 -19.00
CA PRO A 97 -14.10 -2.84 -18.66
C PRO A 97 -13.42 -3.52 -19.86
N GLY A 98 -12.09 -3.46 -19.91
CA GLY A 98 -11.27 -4.12 -20.93
C GLY A 98 -10.46 -3.16 -21.81
N THR A 99 -9.44 -3.69 -22.48
CA THR A 99 -8.53 -2.94 -23.36
C THR A 99 -8.88 -3.08 -24.85
N SER A 100 -9.77 -4.03 -25.18
CA SER A 100 -10.24 -4.29 -26.55
C SER A 100 -10.86 -3.06 -27.25
N LYS A 101 -10.89 -3.08 -28.59
CA LYS A 101 -11.53 -2.04 -29.43
C LYS A 101 -13.02 -1.83 -29.12
N SER A 102 -13.69 -2.85 -28.58
CA SER A 102 -15.10 -2.77 -28.13
C SER A 102 -15.27 -2.01 -26.81
N SER A 103 -14.20 -1.81 -26.03
CA SER A 103 -14.25 -0.93 -24.87
C SER A 103 -14.02 0.51 -25.31
N VAL A 104 -15.06 1.34 -25.17
CA VAL A 104 -15.02 2.75 -25.56
C VAL A 104 -14.29 3.54 -24.49
N VAL A 105 -13.20 4.20 -24.87
CA VAL A 105 -12.54 5.22 -24.03
C VAL A 105 -13.45 6.45 -23.97
N ILE A 106 -13.85 6.80 -22.76
CA ILE A 106 -14.71 7.96 -22.49
C ILE A 106 -13.95 9.10 -21.80
N GLY A 107 -12.69 8.87 -21.44
CA GLY A 107 -11.85 9.86 -20.81
C GLY A 107 -10.47 9.36 -20.44
N LYS A 108 -9.71 10.24 -19.77
CA LYS A 108 -8.48 9.91 -19.06
C LYS A 108 -8.51 10.56 -17.68
N LEU A 109 -7.91 9.91 -16.70
CA LEU A 109 -7.59 10.53 -15.41
C LEU A 109 -6.36 11.43 -15.62
N ILE A 110 -6.46 12.69 -15.20
CA ILE A 110 -5.39 13.68 -15.30
C ILE A 110 -5.37 14.49 -14.01
N GLY A 111 -4.17 14.81 -13.52
CA GLY A 111 -3.97 15.68 -12.36
C GLY A 111 -3.83 14.91 -11.04
N ALA A 112 -4.14 15.61 -9.95
CA ALA A 112 -3.94 15.11 -8.59
C ALA A 112 -4.85 13.91 -8.26
N ASN A 113 -4.41 13.09 -7.31
CA ASN A 113 -5.23 12.01 -6.75
C ASN A 113 -6.55 12.58 -6.22
N MET A 114 -7.66 11.93 -6.58
CA MET A 114 -8.99 12.36 -6.18
C MET A 114 -9.72 11.25 -5.43
N PRO A 115 -10.50 11.58 -4.39
CA PRO A 115 -11.40 10.62 -3.78
C PRO A 115 -12.49 10.22 -4.79
N VAL A 116 -12.69 8.92 -4.92
CA VAL A 116 -13.73 8.30 -5.74
C VAL A 116 -14.37 7.16 -4.96
N THR A 117 -15.56 6.75 -5.38
CA THR A 117 -16.22 5.58 -4.80
C THR A 117 -16.24 4.46 -5.84
N VAL A 118 -15.84 3.24 -5.50
CA VAL A 118 -15.96 2.10 -6.41
C VAL A 118 -17.28 1.39 -6.18
N HIS A 119 -18.14 1.39 -7.19
CA HIS A 119 -19.46 0.78 -7.18
C HIS A 119 -19.51 -0.61 -7.81
N GLY A 120 -18.41 -1.04 -8.44
CA GLY A 120 -18.35 -2.34 -9.10
C GLY A 120 -16.93 -2.77 -9.41
N LYS A 121 -16.74 -4.08 -9.51
CA LYS A 121 -15.47 -4.74 -9.83
C LYS A 121 -15.71 -5.74 -10.94
N ALA A 122 -14.84 -5.78 -11.93
CA ALA A 122 -14.89 -6.74 -13.04
C ALA A 122 -13.49 -7.24 -13.36
N ILE A 123 -13.40 -8.46 -13.88
CA ILE A 123 -12.15 -9.04 -14.36
C ILE A 123 -12.27 -9.17 -15.88
N LYS A 124 -11.39 -8.48 -16.61
CA LYS A 124 -11.42 -8.47 -18.07
C LYS A 124 -9.99 -8.33 -18.60
N ASP A 125 -9.67 -9.13 -19.61
CA ASP A 125 -8.36 -9.15 -20.27
C ASP A 125 -7.19 -9.39 -19.29
N GLY A 126 -7.41 -10.23 -18.27
CA GLY A 126 -6.41 -10.57 -17.24
C GLY A 126 -6.24 -9.51 -16.13
N SER A 127 -6.85 -8.34 -16.24
CA SER A 127 -6.76 -7.26 -15.26
C SER A 127 -8.05 -7.06 -14.48
N THR A 128 -7.93 -6.53 -13.25
CA THR A 128 -9.10 -6.04 -12.52
C THR A 128 -9.46 -4.64 -13.02
N TRP A 129 -10.77 -4.39 -13.10
CA TRP A 129 -11.36 -3.11 -13.46
C TRP A 129 -12.34 -2.70 -12.37
N TYR A 130 -12.36 -1.40 -12.07
CA TYR A 130 -13.21 -0.78 -11.06
C TYR A 130 -14.16 0.23 -11.70
N LEU A 131 -15.44 0.11 -11.39
CA LEU A 131 -16.46 1.08 -11.77
C LEU A 131 -16.45 2.21 -10.73
N LEU A 132 -15.79 3.31 -11.08
CA LEU A 132 -15.68 4.50 -10.26
C LEU A 132 -16.95 5.32 -10.35
N GLU A 133 -17.32 5.98 -9.26
CA GLU A 133 -18.26 7.09 -9.20
C GLU A 133 -17.52 8.33 -8.71
N PHE A 134 -17.61 9.42 -9.47
CA PHE A 134 -16.98 10.69 -9.17
C PHE A 134 -17.99 11.61 -8.48
N SER A 135 -17.54 12.34 -7.45
CA SER A 135 -18.36 13.35 -6.78
C SER A 135 -18.67 14.50 -7.75
N ALA A 136 -19.90 15.02 -7.71
CA ALA A 136 -20.34 16.11 -8.60
C ALA A 136 -19.56 17.43 -8.39
N ASN A 137 -18.87 17.57 -7.24
CA ASN A 137 -18.16 18.79 -6.84
C ASN A 137 -16.64 18.68 -7.00
N ASP A 138 -16.08 17.47 -7.14
CA ASP A 138 -14.63 17.22 -7.25
C ASP A 138 -14.19 16.98 -8.69
N TYR A 139 -14.79 17.68 -9.65
CA TYR A 139 -14.56 17.46 -11.07
C TYR A 139 -13.05 17.50 -11.41
N PRO A 140 -12.48 16.47 -12.06
CA PRO A 140 -11.13 16.56 -12.58
C PRO A 140 -11.09 17.65 -13.64
N LYS A 141 -10.08 18.52 -13.59
CA LYS A 141 -9.67 19.28 -14.76
C LYS A 141 -9.29 18.27 -15.85
N VAL A 142 -10.18 18.13 -16.83
CA VAL A 142 -9.97 17.55 -18.17
C VAL A 142 -9.99 16.02 -18.26
N VAL A 143 -11.16 15.52 -18.62
CA VAL A 143 -11.35 14.33 -19.46
C VAL A 143 -10.76 14.66 -20.84
N SER A 144 -9.60 14.12 -21.23
CA SER A 144 -9.25 14.12 -22.65
C SER A 144 -10.10 13.06 -23.35
N VAL A 145 -11.24 13.49 -23.88
CA VAL A 145 -11.99 12.70 -24.86
C VAL A 145 -11.21 12.77 -26.16
N PRO A 146 -11.12 11.70 -26.98
CA PRO A 146 -10.61 11.83 -28.34
C PRO A 146 -11.31 13.01 -29.03
N LYS A 147 -10.52 13.98 -29.52
CA LYS A 147 -11.02 15.09 -30.33
C LYS A 147 -11.86 14.49 -31.46
N ASP A 148 -13.09 14.94 -31.62
CA ASP A 148 -13.72 14.81 -32.94
C ASP A 148 -12.99 15.74 -33.93
N ALA A 149 -13.37 15.67 -35.20
CA ALA A 149 -12.79 16.54 -36.24
C ALA A 149 -12.97 18.05 -35.97
N ALA A 150 -13.77 18.44 -34.97
CA ALA A 150 -14.09 19.83 -34.59
C ALA A 150 -13.38 20.30 -33.30
N GLY A 151 -12.83 19.40 -32.48
CA GLY A 151 -11.98 19.75 -31.34
C GLY A 151 -12.67 19.97 -29.99
N ASP A 152 -13.94 19.59 -29.83
CA ASP A 152 -14.70 19.82 -28.60
C ASP A 152 -14.48 18.75 -27.51
N ILE A 153 -14.30 19.20 -26.26
CA ILE A 153 -14.14 18.35 -25.07
C ILE A 153 -15.53 17.97 -24.52
N ARG A 154 -15.95 16.71 -24.68
CA ARG A 154 -17.17 16.22 -24.01
C ARG A 154 -16.90 16.00 -22.52
N ALA A 155 -17.36 16.92 -21.66
CA ALA A 155 -17.49 16.65 -20.23
C ALA A 155 -18.35 15.38 -20.01
N LEU A 156 -18.01 14.56 -19.00
CA LEU A 156 -18.78 13.38 -18.60
C LEU A 156 -20.20 13.79 -18.16
N TYR A 157 -21.16 13.80 -19.09
CA TYR A 157 -22.53 14.20 -18.78
C TYR A 157 -23.27 13.12 -17.96
N LYS A 158 -23.78 13.58 -16.80
CA LYS A 158 -24.96 13.12 -16.03
C LYS A 158 -24.99 11.73 -15.38
N SER A 159 -24.09 10.82 -15.69
CA SER A 159 -23.83 9.66 -14.83
C SER A 159 -22.34 9.57 -14.59
N HIS A 160 -21.88 10.04 -13.43
CA HIS A 160 -20.48 10.21 -13.03
C HIS A 160 -19.74 8.88 -12.85
N ARG A 161 -19.95 7.88 -13.72
CA ARG A 161 -19.37 6.56 -13.59
C ARG A 161 -18.49 6.18 -14.77
N ALA A 162 -17.32 5.62 -14.48
CA ALA A 162 -16.40 5.12 -15.50
C ALA A 162 -15.62 3.92 -14.98
N TRP A 163 -15.26 3.01 -15.89
CA TRP A 163 -14.36 1.92 -15.58
C TRP A 163 -12.91 2.37 -15.68
N ALA A 164 -12.14 2.09 -14.64
CA ALA A 164 -10.70 2.29 -14.57
C ALA A 164 -10.00 0.96 -14.29
N ILE A 165 -8.80 0.76 -14.85
CA ILE A 165 -7.98 -0.42 -14.56
C ILE A 165 -7.40 -0.33 -13.13
N GLU A 166 -7.10 -1.46 -12.51
CA GLU A 166 -6.61 -1.52 -11.11
C GLU A 166 -5.36 -0.72 -10.80
N SER A 167 -4.50 -0.44 -11.80
CA SER A 167 -3.33 0.43 -11.62
C SER A 167 -3.67 1.92 -11.51
N ALA A 168 -4.88 2.33 -11.92
CA ALA A 168 -5.38 3.71 -11.84
C ALA A 168 -6.03 4.06 -10.50
N VAL A 169 -6.17 3.07 -9.62
CA VAL A 169 -7.02 3.16 -8.44
C VAL A 169 -6.29 2.55 -7.24
N ALA A 170 -6.17 3.34 -6.18
CA ALA A 170 -5.79 2.89 -4.85
C ALA A 170 -7.06 2.75 -4.01
N THR A 171 -7.63 1.55 -4.00
CA THR A 171 -8.77 1.16 -3.16
C THR A 171 -8.35 1.07 -1.70
N TYR A 172 -9.15 1.64 -0.81
CA TYR A 172 -8.87 1.62 0.62
C TYR A 172 -10.08 1.23 1.46
N VAL A 173 -9.81 0.50 2.54
CA VAL A 173 -10.84 0.07 3.50
C VAL A 173 -10.73 0.89 4.80
N ASP A 174 -11.81 0.93 5.57
CA ASP A 174 -11.74 1.48 6.93
C ASP A 174 -10.79 0.66 7.81
N TYR A 175 -10.11 1.31 8.76
CA TYR A 175 -9.19 0.67 9.69
C TYR A 175 -9.75 -0.60 10.34
N ASN A 176 -11.00 -0.56 10.81
CA ASN A 176 -11.61 -1.71 11.48
C ASN A 176 -11.83 -2.91 10.55
N VAL A 177 -12.14 -2.64 9.27
CA VAL A 177 -12.26 -3.69 8.25
C VAL A 177 -10.89 -4.29 7.95
N PHE A 178 -9.88 -3.44 7.75
CA PHE A 178 -8.50 -3.89 7.55
C PHE A 178 -8.01 -4.77 8.72
N MET A 179 -8.20 -4.31 9.95
CA MET A 179 -7.80 -5.04 11.15
C MET A 179 -8.53 -6.38 11.30
N ALA A 180 -9.81 -6.45 10.93
CA ALA A 180 -10.54 -7.70 10.93
C ALA A 180 -9.98 -8.71 9.92
N GLN A 181 -9.68 -8.26 8.70
CA GLN A 181 -9.07 -9.09 7.67
C GLN A 181 -7.66 -9.54 8.05
N LEU A 182 -6.86 -8.66 8.66
CA LEU A 182 -5.52 -8.98 9.12
C LEU A 182 -5.53 -10.04 10.22
N ARG A 183 -6.40 -9.88 11.23
CA ARG A 183 -6.53 -10.88 12.31
C ARG A 183 -6.95 -12.25 11.77
N ALA A 184 -7.82 -12.27 10.75
CA ALA A 184 -8.19 -13.50 10.06
C ALA A 184 -6.98 -14.16 9.40
N PHE A 185 -6.21 -13.40 8.61
CA PHE A 185 -4.95 -13.86 8.01
C PHE A 185 -4.00 -14.46 9.06
N GLU A 186 -3.76 -13.73 10.14
CA GLU A 186 -2.84 -14.17 11.19
C GLU A 186 -3.29 -15.45 11.90
N MET A 187 -4.60 -15.65 12.00
CA MET A 187 -5.17 -16.85 12.58
C MET A 187 -5.08 -18.06 11.64
N ILE A 188 -5.31 -17.91 10.34
CA ILE A 188 -5.08 -18.98 9.35
C ILE A 188 -3.61 -19.39 9.41
N HIS A 189 -2.72 -18.42 9.60
CA HIS A 189 -1.28 -18.61 9.48
C HIS A 189 -0.57 -18.67 10.84
N ARG A 190 -1.28 -18.93 11.95
CA ARG A 190 -0.67 -18.86 13.31
C ARG A 190 0.42 -19.90 13.58
N LYS A 191 0.53 -20.93 12.74
CA LYS A 191 1.59 -21.95 12.83
C LYS A 191 2.92 -21.40 12.31
N LEU A 192 2.87 -20.31 11.54
CA LEU A 192 4.04 -19.57 11.09
C LEU A 192 4.50 -18.61 12.20
N SER A 193 5.81 -18.36 12.27
CA SER A 193 6.36 -17.32 13.12
C SER A 193 5.87 -15.93 12.69
N LEU A 194 6.00 -14.92 13.57
CA LEU A 194 5.69 -13.54 13.21
C LEU A 194 6.42 -13.10 11.93
N LYS A 195 7.72 -13.39 11.84
CA LYS A 195 8.55 -13.10 10.67
C LYS A 195 8.01 -13.76 9.40
N GLN A 196 7.72 -15.06 9.46
CA GLN A 196 7.13 -15.80 8.34
C GLN A 196 5.77 -15.27 7.91
N ARG A 197 4.91 -14.82 8.85
CA ARG A 197 3.62 -14.20 8.53
C ARG A 197 3.79 -12.85 7.83
N ILE A 198 4.73 -12.02 8.26
CA ILE A 198 5.01 -10.74 7.62
C ILE A 198 5.54 -10.95 6.20
N THR A 199 6.50 -11.87 6.03
CA THR A 199 7.02 -12.22 4.70
C THR A 199 5.92 -12.75 3.78
N LEU A 200 5.03 -13.63 4.27
CA LEU A 200 3.91 -14.15 3.48
C LEU A 200 2.90 -13.06 3.13
N LEU A 201 2.56 -12.18 4.07
CA LEU A 201 1.66 -11.05 3.80
C LEU A 201 2.25 -10.09 2.76
N ARG A 202 3.56 -9.82 2.81
CA ARG A 202 4.29 -9.06 1.77
C ARG A 202 4.19 -9.76 0.42
N GLN A 203 4.43 -11.06 0.38
CA GLN A 203 4.38 -11.83 -0.85
C GLN A 203 2.99 -11.85 -1.48
N MET A 204 1.92 -11.81 -0.67
CA MET A 204 0.55 -11.65 -1.14
C MET A 204 0.26 -10.25 -1.72
N ALA A 205 0.99 -9.22 -1.28
CA ALA A 205 0.81 -7.83 -1.71
C ALA A 205 1.46 -7.52 -3.08
N HIS A 206 2.39 -8.36 -3.54
CA HIS A 206 3.21 -8.08 -4.71
C HIS A 206 3.08 -9.16 -5.79
N PRO A 207 3.00 -8.78 -7.09
CA PRO A 207 3.12 -9.76 -8.16
C PRO A 207 4.52 -10.42 -8.13
N SER A 208 4.58 -11.69 -8.55
CA SER A 208 5.74 -12.57 -8.43
C SER A 208 6.99 -12.12 -9.20
N ASP A 209 6.87 -11.10 -10.05
CA ASP A 209 7.91 -10.59 -10.95
C ASP A 209 8.57 -9.27 -10.46
N LEU A 210 8.22 -8.77 -9.27
CA LEU A 210 8.84 -7.54 -8.78
C LEU A 210 10.31 -7.76 -8.38
N PRO A 211 11.24 -6.87 -8.78
CA PRO A 211 12.66 -6.90 -8.39
C PRO A 211 12.91 -6.74 -6.89
N PHE A 212 11.87 -6.57 -6.09
CA PHE A 212 11.93 -6.24 -4.68
C PHE A 212 12.70 -7.28 -3.87
N ASP A 213 12.38 -8.57 -4.06
CA ASP A 213 13.10 -9.66 -3.42
C ASP A 213 14.61 -9.58 -3.69
N THR A 214 15.00 -9.19 -4.91
CA THR A 214 16.41 -9.00 -5.30
C THR A 214 17.05 -7.79 -4.62
N MET A 215 16.28 -6.71 -4.42
CA MET A 215 16.73 -5.50 -3.71
C MET A 215 16.96 -5.78 -2.22
N ILE A 216 16.17 -6.68 -1.64
CA ILE A 216 16.23 -7.06 -0.21
C ILE A 216 16.97 -8.38 0.04
N GLY A 217 17.83 -8.81 -0.89
CA GLY A 217 18.75 -9.94 -0.72
C GLY A 217 18.09 -11.31 -0.62
N THR A 218 16.82 -11.44 -1.03
CA THR A 218 16.10 -12.71 -1.15
C THR A 218 16.12 -13.21 -2.59
N SER A 219 16.20 -14.53 -2.77
CA SER A 219 16.03 -15.15 -4.09
C SER A 219 14.65 -14.78 -4.65
N GLY A 220 14.63 -14.05 -5.77
CA GLY A 220 13.39 -13.57 -6.38
C GLY A 220 12.35 -14.66 -6.63
N GLY A 221 11.09 -14.37 -6.31
CA GLY A 221 9.92 -14.99 -6.93
C GLY A 221 9.75 -16.50 -6.77
N SER A 222 10.37 -17.13 -5.78
CA SER A 222 10.40 -18.60 -5.67
C SER A 222 9.48 -19.22 -4.61
N VAL A 223 8.71 -18.44 -3.84
CA VAL A 223 8.00 -19.01 -2.67
C VAL A 223 6.50 -18.74 -2.63
N TYR A 224 5.97 -17.73 -3.34
CA TYR A 224 4.53 -17.50 -3.37
C TYR A 224 4.07 -16.90 -4.70
N GLU A 225 3.20 -17.64 -5.38
CA GLU A 225 2.36 -17.13 -6.45
C GLU A 225 0.98 -16.87 -5.85
N GLU A 226 0.48 -15.64 -6.00
CA GLU A 226 -0.82 -15.23 -5.47
C GLU A 226 -1.95 -15.90 -6.28
N THR A 227 -2.26 -17.14 -5.90
CA THR A 227 -3.18 -18.04 -6.60
C THR A 227 -4.62 -17.95 -6.13
N ARG A 228 -4.94 -17.10 -5.12
CA ARG A 228 -6.35 -16.93 -4.71
C ARG A 228 -7.16 -16.51 -5.96
N PRO A 229 -8.44 -16.86 -6.09
CA PRO A 229 -9.26 -16.31 -7.15
C PRO A 229 -9.52 -14.82 -6.89
N LYS A 230 -9.54 -13.98 -7.95
CA LYS A 230 -10.05 -12.61 -7.83
C LYS A 230 -11.58 -12.75 -7.68
N VAL A 231 -12.11 -12.47 -6.49
CA VAL A 231 -13.55 -12.54 -6.24
C VAL A 231 -14.15 -11.16 -6.47
N HIS A 232 -15.10 -11.03 -7.39
CA HIS A 232 -15.62 -9.70 -7.74
C HIS A 232 -16.54 -9.13 -6.66
N GLU A 233 -17.10 -9.99 -5.80
CA GLU A 233 -18.03 -9.68 -4.73
C GLU A 233 -17.36 -9.28 -3.41
N VAL A 234 -16.04 -9.38 -3.29
CA VAL A 234 -15.31 -9.15 -2.03
C VAL A 234 -14.02 -8.37 -2.29
N TYR A 235 -13.71 -7.43 -1.40
CA TYR A 235 -12.38 -6.82 -1.31
C TYR A 235 -11.47 -7.66 -0.42
N GLN A 236 -10.47 -8.30 -1.02
CA GLN A 236 -9.54 -9.22 -0.38
C GLN A 236 -8.32 -8.46 0.16
N LEU A 237 -7.88 -8.82 1.37
CA LEU A 237 -6.68 -8.26 2.00
C LEU A 237 -5.47 -8.39 1.07
N VAL A 238 -4.76 -7.27 0.92
CA VAL A 238 -3.56 -7.09 0.09
C VAL A 238 -3.67 -7.50 -1.38
N ARG A 239 -4.90 -7.71 -1.86
CA ARG A 239 -5.20 -8.06 -3.24
C ARG A 239 -6.08 -7.02 -3.90
N ASP A 240 -7.07 -6.54 -3.15
CA ASP A 240 -7.92 -5.43 -3.57
C ASP A 240 -7.78 -4.22 -2.65
N ALA A 241 -7.61 -4.39 -1.33
CA ALA A 241 -7.34 -3.28 -0.43
C ALA A 241 -5.83 -2.96 -0.45
N LYS A 242 -5.47 -1.82 -1.07
CA LYS A 242 -4.08 -1.36 -1.18
C LYS A 242 -3.70 -0.41 -0.04
N ALA A 243 -4.69 0.29 0.52
CA ALA A 243 -4.50 1.18 1.66
C ALA A 243 -5.60 0.98 2.72
N PHE A 244 -5.41 1.55 3.90
CA PHE A 244 -6.47 1.72 4.89
C PHE A 244 -6.56 3.16 5.37
N LEU A 245 -7.77 3.58 5.73
CA LEU A 245 -8.01 4.86 6.39
C LEU A 245 -7.80 4.69 7.89
N THR A 246 -6.80 5.37 8.45
CA THR A 246 -6.50 5.35 9.88
C THR A 246 -7.64 5.96 10.70
N PRO A 247 -7.70 5.71 12.03
CA PRO A 247 -8.65 6.40 12.91
C PRO A 247 -8.49 7.94 12.92
N SER A 248 -7.32 8.47 12.54
CA SER A 248 -7.06 9.91 12.38
C SER A 248 -7.51 10.47 11.03
N GLY A 249 -7.97 9.62 10.09
CA GLY A 249 -8.42 10.03 8.76
C GLY A 249 -7.30 10.14 7.72
N GLU A 250 -6.13 9.58 7.99
CA GLU A 250 -5.02 9.52 7.03
C GLU A 250 -5.08 8.21 6.24
N LEU A 251 -4.66 8.23 4.98
CA LEU A 251 -4.51 7.01 4.19
C LEU A 251 -3.08 6.50 4.31
N VAL A 252 -2.95 5.20 4.59
CA VAL A 252 -1.66 4.52 4.64
C VAL A 252 -1.68 3.37 3.66
N ASP A 253 -0.68 3.33 2.77
CA ASP A 253 -0.47 2.20 1.86
C ASP A 253 0.03 0.97 2.64
N ILE A 254 -0.73 -0.12 2.53
CA ILE A 254 -0.50 -1.36 3.25
C ILE A 254 0.78 -2.04 2.72
N TYR A 255 1.06 -1.91 1.43
CA TYR A 255 2.16 -2.61 0.77
C TYR A 255 3.47 -1.99 1.24
N HIS A 256 3.60 -0.67 1.19
CA HIS A 256 4.77 0.06 1.69
C HIS A 256 5.03 -0.23 3.17
N PHE A 257 3.97 -0.23 3.98
CA PHE A 257 4.11 -0.52 5.41
C PHE A 257 4.62 -1.95 5.69
N ILE A 258 4.01 -2.97 5.07
CA ILE A 258 4.41 -4.37 5.27
C ILE A 258 5.79 -4.64 4.69
N VAL A 259 6.11 -4.03 3.55
CA VAL A 259 7.44 -4.05 2.95
C VAL A 259 8.48 -3.55 3.95
N GLY A 260 8.26 -2.38 4.55
CA GLY A 260 9.14 -1.85 5.58
C GLY A 260 9.28 -2.82 6.75
N MET A 261 8.17 -3.38 7.25
CA MET A 261 8.20 -4.39 8.32
C MET A 261 9.04 -5.63 7.95
N ASP A 262 8.99 -6.13 6.71
CA ASP A 262 9.78 -7.30 6.26
C ASP A 262 11.27 -6.96 6.11
N VAL A 263 11.58 -5.78 5.56
CA VAL A 263 12.94 -5.29 5.37
C VAL A 263 13.66 -5.11 6.71
N TYR A 264 12.98 -4.54 7.70
CA TYR A 264 13.57 -4.25 9.01
C TYR A 264 13.75 -5.49 9.90
N GLN A 265 13.19 -6.65 9.56
CA GLN A 265 13.46 -7.94 10.25
C GLN A 265 14.84 -8.48 9.98
N LYS A 266 15.42 -8.12 8.84
CA LYS A 266 16.70 -8.63 8.40
C LYS A 266 17.76 -7.75 9.05
N GLY A 267 18.11 -8.08 10.30
CA GLY A 267 19.06 -7.31 11.12
C GLY A 267 20.23 -6.85 10.28
N ARG A 268 20.46 -5.51 10.25
CA ARG A 268 21.38 -4.79 9.35
C ARG A 268 21.76 -5.63 8.14
N MET A 269 20.87 -5.70 7.16
CA MET A 269 21.19 -6.22 5.84
C MET A 269 22.59 -5.74 5.44
N GLY A 270 23.54 -6.68 5.43
CA GLY A 270 24.92 -6.38 5.14
C GLY A 270 25.02 -5.76 3.75
N ARG A 271 26.15 -5.11 3.47
CA ARG A 271 26.56 -4.72 2.11
C ARG A 271 26.75 -5.97 1.22
N GLU A 272 25.75 -6.80 1.04
CA GLU A 272 25.82 -8.03 0.27
C GLU A 272 25.30 -7.82 -1.14
N ARG A 273 26.26 -7.39 -1.97
CA ARG A 273 26.56 -7.88 -3.32
C ARG A 273 25.39 -8.54 -4.07
N VAL A 274 24.53 -7.72 -4.68
CA VAL A 274 24.24 -7.98 -6.09
C VAL A 274 25.55 -7.74 -6.82
N LYS A 275 26.20 -8.79 -7.33
CA LYS A 275 27.54 -8.75 -7.97
C LYS A 275 27.70 -7.70 -9.10
N LEU A 276 26.62 -7.06 -9.56
CA LEU A 276 26.65 -5.98 -10.55
C LEU A 276 26.14 -4.62 -10.07
N ILE A 277 25.46 -4.52 -8.93
CA ILE A 277 24.79 -3.27 -8.50
C ILE A 277 25.05 -3.08 -7.00
N ARG A 278 25.90 -2.12 -6.64
CA ARG A 278 25.94 -1.61 -5.26
C ARG A 278 24.70 -0.75 -5.07
N LEU A 279 23.61 -1.38 -4.66
CA LEU A 279 22.58 -0.67 -3.91
C LEU A 279 23.27 -0.22 -2.62
N GLY A 280 23.11 1.04 -2.21
CA GLY A 280 23.53 1.51 -0.89
C GLY A 280 22.88 0.72 0.24
N GLU A 281 22.63 1.34 1.39
CA GLU A 281 21.88 0.65 2.45
C GLU A 281 20.55 0.13 1.85
N SER A 282 20.38 -1.20 1.88
CA SER A 282 19.31 -1.90 1.15
C SER A 282 17.93 -1.57 1.70
N ASP A 283 17.87 -1.08 2.93
CA ASP A 283 16.63 -0.75 3.64
C ASP A 283 15.99 0.56 3.15
N PRO A 284 16.65 1.75 3.11
CA PRO A 284 16.12 2.93 2.43
C PRO A 284 15.80 2.69 0.96
N SER A 285 16.65 1.92 0.28
CA SER A 285 16.48 1.59 -1.13
C SER A 285 15.22 0.76 -1.39
N ALA A 286 14.73 0.05 -0.38
CA ALA A 286 13.55 -0.80 -0.44
C ALA A 286 12.29 -0.11 0.12
N THR A 287 12.40 1.13 0.58
CA THR A 287 11.30 1.96 1.09
C THR A 287 11.41 3.36 0.46
N TRP A 288 11.34 4.43 1.26
CA TRP A 288 11.19 5.82 0.84
C TRP A 288 12.22 6.31 -0.21
N ALA A 289 13.49 5.89 -0.10
CA ALA A 289 14.53 6.37 -1.02
C ALA A 289 14.43 5.69 -2.39
N GLY A 290 13.87 4.48 -2.43
CA GLY A 290 13.57 3.76 -3.67
C GLY A 290 12.52 4.49 -4.50
N ASP A 291 11.42 4.89 -3.88
CA ASP A 291 10.32 5.58 -4.55
C ASP A 291 10.73 6.96 -5.05
N ILE A 292 11.35 7.74 -4.17
CA ILE A 292 11.80 9.10 -4.51
C ILE A 292 12.96 9.06 -5.52
N GLY A 293 13.89 8.10 -5.38
CA GLY A 293 15.00 7.89 -6.32
C GLY A 293 14.53 7.43 -7.70
N ALA A 294 13.52 6.55 -7.76
CA ALA A 294 12.86 6.18 -9.02
C ALA A 294 12.18 7.39 -9.66
N GLY A 295 11.50 8.23 -8.86
CA GLY A 295 10.94 9.50 -9.34
C GLY A 295 11.98 10.44 -9.92
N ALA A 296 13.14 10.58 -9.26
CA ALA A 296 14.24 11.41 -9.78
C ALA A 296 14.76 10.88 -11.13
N ALA A 297 14.92 9.56 -11.24
CA ALA A 297 15.38 8.92 -12.46
C ALA A 297 14.35 8.97 -13.59
N ASP A 298 13.07 8.79 -13.29
CA ASP A 298 11.98 8.89 -14.26
C ASP A 298 11.79 10.32 -14.78
N ALA A 299 11.96 11.31 -13.91
CA ALA A 299 11.95 12.73 -14.29
C ALA A 299 13.10 13.08 -15.22
N LEU A 300 14.30 12.53 -14.98
CA LEU A 300 15.45 12.68 -15.87
C LEU A 300 15.24 12.01 -17.23
N LEU A 301 14.54 10.88 -17.25
CA LEU A 301 14.36 10.05 -18.43
C LEU A 301 13.05 10.31 -19.17
N HIS A 302 12.22 11.26 -18.70
CA HIS A 302 10.91 11.57 -19.28
C HIS A 302 10.03 10.33 -19.46
N LYS A 303 9.96 9.49 -18.42
CA LYS A 303 9.33 8.16 -18.52
C LYS A 303 7.82 8.20 -18.71
N ASP A 304 7.15 9.24 -18.23
CA ASP A 304 5.72 9.42 -18.42
C ASP A 304 5.45 10.17 -19.73
N LYS A 305 5.53 9.46 -20.86
CA LYS A 305 5.37 10.05 -22.19
C LYS A 305 4.04 10.80 -22.36
N ASP A 306 2.95 10.28 -21.77
CA ASP A 306 1.64 10.93 -21.83
C ASP A 306 1.65 12.27 -21.08
N TYR A 307 2.29 12.36 -19.92
CA TYR A 307 2.49 13.63 -19.22
C TYR A 307 3.26 14.64 -20.07
N GLU A 308 4.41 14.23 -20.58
CA GLU A 308 5.35 15.09 -21.29
C GLU A 308 4.76 15.60 -22.61
N ASP A 309 4.03 14.76 -23.34
CA ASP A 309 3.36 15.12 -24.59
C ASP A 309 2.20 16.12 -24.36
N ASN A 310 1.54 16.09 -23.20
CA ASN A 310 0.39 16.94 -22.88
C ASN A 310 0.74 18.22 -22.10
N HIS A 311 1.99 18.38 -21.65
CA HIS A 311 2.46 19.56 -20.92
C HIS A 311 3.70 20.21 -21.57
N PRO A 312 3.67 20.52 -22.88
CA PRO A 312 4.79 21.18 -23.54
C PRO A 312 4.94 22.60 -23.00
N GLY A 313 5.98 22.85 -22.20
CA GLY A 313 6.25 24.16 -21.61
C GLY A 313 6.09 24.24 -20.08
N GLN A 314 5.82 23.12 -19.40
CA GLN A 314 5.89 23.06 -17.95
C GLN A 314 7.29 23.40 -17.43
N THR A 315 7.36 24.03 -16.27
CA THR A 315 8.63 24.28 -15.59
C THR A 315 9.23 22.98 -15.07
N GLU A 316 10.55 22.98 -14.88
CA GLU A 316 11.22 21.83 -14.27
C GLU A 316 10.69 21.53 -12.86
N ALA A 317 10.31 22.54 -12.10
CA ALA A 317 9.74 22.37 -10.77
C ALA A 317 8.39 21.64 -10.79
N GLU A 318 7.51 21.98 -11.73
CA GLU A 318 6.23 21.30 -11.94
C GLU A 318 6.44 19.85 -12.39
N ARG A 319 7.37 19.62 -13.32
CA ARG A 319 7.73 18.27 -13.77
C ARG A 319 8.24 17.41 -12.62
N ILE A 320 9.19 17.92 -11.82
CA ILE A 320 9.74 17.22 -10.66
C ILE A 320 8.64 16.93 -9.64
N LEU A 321 7.75 17.89 -9.38
CA LEU A 321 6.62 17.68 -8.48
C LEU A 321 5.69 16.56 -8.96
N HIS A 322 5.40 16.48 -10.26
CA HIS A 322 4.62 15.37 -10.83
C HIS A 322 5.28 14.02 -10.57
N TYR A 323 6.56 13.85 -10.95
CA TYR A 323 7.25 12.58 -10.72
C TYR A 323 7.40 12.24 -9.23
N TYR A 324 7.55 13.25 -8.35
CA TYR A 324 7.52 13.04 -6.91
C TYR A 324 6.17 12.52 -6.44
N GLN A 325 5.08 13.17 -6.81
CA GLN A 325 3.73 12.83 -6.34
C GLN A 325 3.20 11.51 -6.92
N THR A 326 3.65 11.15 -8.13
CA THR A 326 3.28 9.87 -8.78
C THR A 326 4.06 8.68 -8.22
N ARG A 327 5.32 8.89 -7.81
CA ARG A 327 6.17 7.82 -7.27
C ARG A 327 6.15 7.70 -5.75
N ALA A 328 6.00 8.82 -5.05
CA ALA A 328 6.04 8.90 -3.59
C ALA A 328 4.87 9.74 -3.05
N PRO A 329 3.60 9.35 -3.32
CA PRO A 329 2.46 10.02 -2.71
C PRO A 329 2.50 9.85 -1.18
N SER A 330 1.87 10.79 -0.46
CA SER A 330 1.94 10.82 1.01
C SER A 330 1.53 9.52 1.71
N GLN A 331 0.59 8.75 1.15
CA GLN A 331 0.14 7.47 1.71
C GLN A 331 1.24 6.39 1.69
N ASP A 332 2.10 6.40 0.67
CA ASP A 332 3.21 5.45 0.51
C ASP A 332 4.33 5.85 1.47
N LEU A 333 4.67 7.15 1.51
CA LEU A 333 5.64 7.72 2.45
C LEU A 333 5.22 7.54 3.92
N LEU A 334 3.93 7.63 4.24
CA LEU A 334 3.42 7.31 5.57
C LEU A 334 3.60 5.83 5.88
N GLY A 335 3.35 4.92 4.93
CA GLY A 335 3.59 3.49 5.10
C GLY A 335 5.06 3.19 5.40
N ASP A 336 5.98 3.78 4.62
CA ASP A 336 7.43 3.65 4.84
C ASP A 336 7.87 4.21 6.19
N LEU A 337 7.36 5.38 6.58
CA LEU A 337 7.69 6.03 7.84
C LEU A 337 7.14 5.25 9.04
N ASP A 338 5.88 4.84 9.00
CA ASP A 338 5.23 4.15 10.10
C ASP A 338 5.88 2.77 10.34
N ALA A 339 6.47 2.14 9.32
CA ALA A 339 7.28 0.92 9.45
C ALA A 339 8.50 1.11 10.37
N TRP A 340 9.11 2.31 10.41
CA TRP A 340 10.18 2.63 11.35
C TRP A 340 9.71 2.69 12.81
N GLY A 341 8.45 3.07 13.03
CA GLY A 341 7.84 3.08 14.37
C GLY A 341 7.76 1.68 14.99
N VAL A 342 7.74 0.65 14.16
CA VAL A 342 7.57 -0.75 14.60
C VAL A 342 8.77 -1.64 14.35
N ALA A 343 9.82 -1.15 13.68
CA ALA A 343 11.02 -1.91 13.35
C ALA A 343 11.61 -2.68 14.54
N GLY A 344 11.77 -2.02 15.70
CA GLY A 344 12.29 -2.66 16.92
C GLY A 344 11.39 -3.74 17.50
N ARG A 345 10.06 -3.66 17.31
CA ARG A 345 9.11 -4.68 17.77
C ARG A 345 9.10 -5.92 16.86
N VAL A 346 9.44 -5.71 15.60
CA VAL A 346 9.46 -6.74 14.58
C VAL A 346 10.77 -7.55 14.62
N ASP A 347 11.89 -6.94 15.04
CA ASP A 347 13.21 -7.58 15.16
C ASP A 347 13.29 -8.55 16.35
N HIS A 348 12.72 -8.15 17.50
CA HIS A 348 12.57 -9.03 18.65
C HIS A 348 11.44 -10.04 18.36
N ASP A 349 11.77 -11.32 18.20
CA ASP A 349 10.80 -12.44 18.21
C ASP A 349 10.15 -12.57 19.60
N ALA A 350 9.49 -11.50 20.07
CA ALA A 350 8.74 -11.49 21.30
C ALA A 350 7.60 -12.49 21.14
N THR A 351 7.72 -13.59 21.87
CA THR A 351 6.72 -14.66 21.90
C THR A 351 5.35 -14.06 22.23
N GLY A 352 4.44 -14.11 21.25
CA GLY A 352 3.05 -13.66 21.40
C GLY A 352 2.67 -12.40 20.61
N ASP A 353 3.61 -11.70 19.99
CA ASP A 353 3.26 -10.56 19.13
C ASP A 353 2.67 -11.00 17.77
N THR A 354 1.69 -10.23 17.32
CA THR A 354 0.91 -10.39 16.09
C THR A 354 1.13 -9.16 15.22
N ILE A 355 1.08 -9.28 13.90
CA ILE A 355 1.05 -8.15 12.97
C ILE A 355 -0.05 -7.18 13.43
N SER A 356 -1.26 -7.65 13.75
CA SER A 356 -2.32 -6.79 14.26
C SER A 356 -1.96 -6.08 15.58
N SER A 357 -1.30 -6.72 16.55
CA SER A 357 -0.83 -6.03 17.77
C SER A 357 0.28 -5.01 17.51
N ILE A 358 1.03 -5.18 16.43
CA ILE A 358 2.05 -4.23 15.97
C ILE A 358 1.39 -3.02 15.27
N ILE A 359 0.43 -3.25 14.38
CA ILE A 359 -0.34 -2.17 13.73
C ILE A 359 -1.15 -1.38 14.76
N GLU A 360 -1.78 -2.06 15.72
CA GLU A 360 -2.52 -1.40 16.82
C GLU A 360 -1.62 -0.55 17.71
N SER A 361 -0.31 -0.84 17.79
CA SER A 361 0.62 0.05 18.48
C SER A 361 1.08 1.23 17.66
N VAL A 362 0.62 1.40 16.42
CA VAL A 362 0.86 2.62 15.64
C VAL A 362 -0.42 3.45 15.62
N TYR A 363 -1.54 2.81 15.28
CA TYR A 363 -2.81 3.51 15.02
C TYR A 363 -3.84 3.40 16.16
N GLY A 364 -3.53 2.62 17.20
CA GLY A 364 -4.44 2.37 18.33
C GLY A 364 -5.44 1.24 18.07
N ARG A 365 -6.26 0.93 19.09
CA ARG A 365 -7.36 -0.04 18.98
C ARG A 365 -8.60 0.64 18.39
N GLY A 366 -9.24 -0.03 17.43
CA GLY A 366 -10.32 0.47 16.58
C GLY A 366 -11.59 1.09 17.21
N ASN A 367 -11.69 1.11 18.54
CA ASN A 367 -12.83 1.66 19.30
C ASN A 367 -12.44 2.77 20.30
N ALA A 368 -11.18 3.25 20.28
CA ALA A 368 -10.74 4.32 21.16
C ALA A 368 -11.28 5.68 20.68
N THR A 369 -12.44 6.11 21.18
CA THR A 369 -12.99 7.47 21.00
C THR A 369 -12.20 8.57 21.72
N LYS A 370 -11.11 8.21 22.41
CA LYS A 370 -10.13 9.15 22.95
C LYS A 370 -8.75 8.77 22.42
N MET A 371 -8.26 9.61 21.50
CA MET A 371 -6.94 9.55 20.88
C MET A 371 -5.83 9.36 21.92
N GLY A 372 -5.09 8.25 21.78
CA GLY A 372 -3.68 8.17 22.18
C GLY A 372 -2.71 8.39 21.00
N THR A 373 -3.26 8.74 19.83
CA THR A 373 -2.61 8.75 18.50
C THR A 373 -1.33 9.60 18.35
N PRO A 374 -1.09 10.72 19.07
CA PRO A 374 0.11 11.55 18.84
C PRO A 374 1.45 10.94 19.25
N GLN A 375 1.48 9.90 20.11
CA GLN A 375 2.73 9.44 20.73
C GLN A 375 3.55 8.48 19.85
N LEU A 376 2.91 7.80 18.89
CA LEU A 376 3.54 6.67 18.17
C LEU A 376 4.12 7.05 16.81
N ARG A 377 3.45 7.88 16.01
CA ARG A 377 4.08 8.45 14.80
C ARG A 377 5.21 9.41 15.13
N ARG A 378 5.10 10.09 16.28
CA ARG A 378 6.23 10.79 16.90
C ARG A 378 7.43 9.86 17.13
N TYR A 379 7.20 8.69 17.72
CA TYR A 379 8.25 7.69 17.94
C TYR A 379 8.84 7.16 16.61
N ALA A 380 8.00 6.94 15.59
CA ALA A 380 8.46 6.57 14.25
C ALA A 380 9.40 7.62 13.64
N LEU A 381 9.03 8.90 13.73
CA LEU A 381 9.86 10.04 13.29
C LEU A 381 11.18 10.11 14.08
N GLU A 382 11.14 9.98 15.41
CA GLU A 382 12.33 9.99 16.25
C GLU A 382 13.31 8.84 15.87
N ASN A 383 12.79 7.62 15.66
CA ASN A 383 13.58 6.48 15.21
C ASN A 383 14.17 6.70 13.81
N PHE A 384 13.37 7.21 12.88
CA PHE A 384 13.79 7.53 11.52
C PHE A 384 14.96 8.53 11.53
N PHE A 385 14.84 9.60 12.34
CA PHE A 385 15.89 10.61 12.47
C PHE A 385 17.16 10.06 13.11
N ALA A 386 17.03 9.28 14.18
CA ALA A 386 18.17 8.65 14.84
C ALA A 386 18.92 7.71 13.89
N ARG A 387 18.20 6.93 13.07
CA ARG A 387 18.79 6.00 12.10
C ARG A 387 19.56 6.71 11.00
N HIS A 388 18.99 7.79 10.44
CA HIS A 388 19.56 8.47 9.28
C HIS A 388 20.46 9.67 9.66
N GLY A 389 20.58 9.99 10.94
CA GLY A 389 21.39 11.11 11.40
C GLY A 389 20.77 12.47 11.06
N LEU A 390 19.44 12.54 10.94
CA LEU A 390 18.74 13.80 10.73
C LEU A 390 18.62 14.55 12.06
N THR A 391 18.91 15.85 12.02
CA THR A 391 18.93 16.69 13.22
C THR A 391 17.89 17.79 13.14
N MET A 392 17.14 18.00 14.22
CA MET A 392 16.19 19.11 14.33
C MET A 392 16.90 20.35 14.88
N SER A 393 16.80 21.48 14.19
CA SER A 393 17.33 22.76 14.68
C SER A 393 16.17 23.66 15.14
N GLY A 394 15.87 23.65 16.44
CA GLY A 394 14.85 24.52 17.04
C GLY A 394 13.45 24.30 16.47
N SER A 395 13.07 25.10 15.46
CA SER A 395 11.72 25.17 14.90
C SER A 395 11.56 24.52 13.51
N SER A 396 12.60 23.89 12.97
CA SER A 396 12.60 23.31 11.62
C SER A 396 13.49 22.08 11.50
N LEU A 397 13.07 21.12 10.68
CA LEU A 397 13.90 20.03 10.16
C LEU A 397 14.65 20.45 8.87
N VAL A 398 14.19 21.52 8.20
CA VAL A 398 14.79 21.99 6.94
C VAL A 398 16.16 22.61 7.20
N SER A 399 17.21 21.89 6.82
CA SER A 399 18.61 22.33 6.89
C SER A 399 19.42 21.77 5.72
N VAL A 400 20.53 22.42 5.38
CA VAL A 400 21.46 21.95 4.33
C VAL A 400 22.03 20.56 4.69
N ALA A 401 22.35 20.33 5.97
CA ALA A 401 22.89 19.06 6.42
C ALA A 401 21.89 17.90 6.21
N ASN A 402 20.63 18.08 6.62
CA ASN A 402 19.59 17.07 6.42
C ASN A 402 19.28 16.85 4.94
N LEU A 403 19.30 17.91 4.13
CA LEU A 403 19.11 17.81 2.69
C LEU A 403 20.18 16.93 2.03
N GLU A 404 21.45 17.14 2.38
CA GLU A 404 22.56 16.35 1.83
C GLU A 404 22.49 14.87 2.22
N VAL A 405 22.05 14.56 3.44
CA VAL A 405 21.79 13.17 3.87
C VAL A 405 20.71 12.53 3.01
N LEU A 406 19.56 13.18 2.84
CA LEU A 406 18.45 12.62 2.05
C LEU A 406 18.82 12.48 0.56
N LYS A 407 19.47 13.51 0.00
CA LYS A 407 19.97 13.52 -1.37
C LYS A 407 20.92 12.36 -1.64
N TYR A 408 21.78 11.99 -0.70
CA TYR A 408 22.68 10.85 -0.84
C TYR A 408 21.92 9.56 -1.15
N TYR A 409 20.92 9.20 -0.33
CA TYR A 409 20.15 7.97 -0.52
C TYR A 409 19.32 7.99 -1.82
N ILE A 410 18.64 9.11 -2.10
CA ILE A 410 17.80 9.30 -3.29
C ILE A 410 18.65 9.18 -4.57
N ASN A 411 19.81 9.85 -4.60
CA ASN A 411 20.70 9.83 -5.76
C ASN A 411 21.35 8.46 -5.97
N ASP A 412 21.73 7.77 -4.89
CA ASP A 412 22.31 6.43 -4.98
C ASP A 412 21.34 5.43 -5.62
N PHE A 413 20.08 5.42 -5.17
CA PHE A 413 19.05 4.59 -5.80
C PHE A 413 18.74 5.04 -7.24
N GLY A 414 18.60 6.35 -7.47
CA GLY A 414 18.30 6.90 -8.79
C GLY A 414 19.33 6.46 -9.85
N ARG A 415 20.62 6.39 -9.50
CA ARG A 415 21.68 5.93 -10.41
C ARG A 415 21.45 4.48 -10.85
N VAL A 416 21.06 3.62 -9.91
CA VAL A 416 20.73 2.21 -10.18
C VAL A 416 19.50 2.09 -11.06
N TRP A 417 18.47 2.91 -10.80
CA TRP A 417 17.24 2.92 -11.58
C TRP A 417 17.50 3.32 -13.04
N VAL A 418 18.25 4.41 -13.26
CA VAL A 418 18.65 4.85 -14.61
C VAL A 418 19.37 3.73 -15.36
N TYR A 419 20.31 3.05 -14.71
CA TYR A 419 21.05 1.95 -15.31
C TYR A 419 20.12 0.80 -15.73
N ARG A 420 19.23 0.34 -14.83
CA ARG A 420 18.26 -0.71 -15.16
C ARG A 420 17.34 -0.31 -16.32
N ALA A 421 16.89 0.94 -16.32
CA ALA A 421 16.04 1.47 -17.37
C ALA A 421 16.75 1.54 -18.74
N GLN A 422 18.07 1.76 -18.76
CA GLN A 422 18.89 1.75 -19.97
C GLN A 422 19.21 0.32 -20.44
N MET A 423 19.54 -0.59 -19.52
CA MET A 423 19.81 -1.99 -19.86
C MET A 423 18.62 -2.74 -20.46
N LYS A 424 17.39 -2.44 -20.03
CA LYS A 424 16.19 -3.03 -20.64
C LYS A 424 16.00 -2.64 -22.11
N ASN A 425 16.65 -1.57 -22.58
CA ASN A 425 16.58 -1.10 -23.96
C ASN A 425 17.72 -1.64 -24.84
N ASP A 426 18.83 -2.09 -24.25
CA ASP A 426 19.99 -2.63 -24.97
C ASP A 426 19.98 -4.17 -24.94
N PHE A 427 19.22 -4.80 -25.85
CA PHE A 427 19.16 -6.26 -26.00
C PHE A 427 20.46 -6.87 -26.60
N LEU A 428 21.46 -6.04 -26.95
CA LEU A 428 22.73 -6.44 -27.55
C LEU A 428 23.88 -5.65 -26.92
N GLY A 429 24.48 -6.14 -25.83
CA GLY A 429 25.71 -5.51 -25.34
C GLY A 429 26.21 -5.97 -23.98
N ASN A 430 26.90 -7.12 -23.95
CA ASN A 430 27.87 -7.43 -22.90
C ASN A 430 28.86 -6.27 -22.77
N SER A 431 28.73 -5.46 -21.72
CA SER A 431 29.67 -4.37 -21.42
C SER A 431 30.11 -4.45 -19.97
N PHE A 432 31.36 -4.86 -19.81
CA PHE A 432 32.09 -4.94 -18.56
C PHE A 432 32.14 -3.59 -17.83
N TRP A 433 32.05 -3.69 -16.50
CA TRP A 433 31.96 -2.61 -15.52
C TRP A 433 33.30 -1.88 -15.33
N LEU A 434 33.35 -0.58 -15.64
CA LEU A 434 34.36 0.36 -15.15
C LEU A 434 33.62 1.62 -14.63
N GLY A 435 33.62 1.76 -13.29
CA GLY A 435 32.79 2.69 -12.53
C GLY A 435 33.16 4.16 -12.59
N SER A 436 32.98 4.84 -13.74
CA SER A 436 33.16 6.30 -13.80
C SER A 436 32.27 7.06 -14.79
N ARG A 437 31.32 6.42 -15.49
CA ARG A 437 30.52 7.08 -16.55
C ARG A 437 29.09 7.52 -16.18
N TYR A 438 28.66 7.38 -14.93
CA TYR A 438 27.27 7.67 -14.53
C TYR A 438 27.14 8.59 -13.33
N ASP A 439 28.16 9.40 -13.04
CA ASP A 439 27.89 10.63 -12.33
C ASP A 439 27.14 11.55 -13.30
N LYS A 440 25.81 11.57 -13.21
CA LYS A 440 24.97 12.50 -13.97
C LYS A 440 24.72 13.70 -13.07
N PRO A 441 25.39 14.85 -13.29
CA PRO A 441 25.14 16.05 -12.50
C PRO A 441 23.66 16.45 -12.51
N GLU A 442 22.98 16.18 -13.62
CA GLU A 442 21.54 16.36 -13.80
C GLU A 442 20.71 15.48 -12.84
N LEU A 443 21.07 14.22 -12.66
CA LEU A 443 20.39 13.34 -11.69
C LEU A 443 20.61 13.82 -10.26
N ALA A 444 21.82 14.26 -9.92
CA ALA A 444 22.12 14.80 -8.60
C ALA A 444 21.32 16.08 -8.33
N ALA A 445 21.17 16.95 -9.33
CA ALA A 445 20.36 18.17 -9.24
C ALA A 445 18.86 17.89 -9.08
N ILE A 446 18.31 16.90 -9.81
CA ILE A 446 16.92 16.46 -9.64
C ILE A 446 16.74 15.81 -8.26
N SER A 447 17.67 14.95 -7.85
CA SER A 447 17.63 14.27 -6.54
C SER A 447 17.65 15.26 -5.38
N GLU A 448 18.39 16.36 -5.49
CA GLU A 448 18.38 17.44 -4.50
C GLU A 448 16.99 18.11 -4.39
N LYS A 449 16.33 18.36 -5.52
CA LYS A 449 14.98 18.95 -5.54
C LYS A 449 13.93 18.00 -4.97
N MET A 450 14.06 16.70 -5.27
CA MET A 450 13.23 15.65 -4.68
C MET A 450 13.45 15.52 -3.17
N ALA A 451 14.72 15.57 -2.72
CA ALA A 451 15.07 15.57 -1.31
C ALA A 451 14.50 16.79 -0.58
N ALA A 452 14.47 17.97 -1.22
CA ALA A 452 13.87 19.17 -0.66
C ALA A 452 12.34 19.07 -0.54
N LEU A 453 11.66 18.39 -1.47
CA LEU A 453 10.23 18.07 -1.35
C LEU A 453 9.98 17.13 -0.16
N TYR A 454 10.77 16.07 -0.05
CA TYR A 454 10.65 15.11 1.05
C TYR A 454 10.97 15.71 2.42
N LEU A 455 12.00 16.56 2.50
CA LEU A 455 12.37 17.24 3.74
C LEU A 455 11.27 18.18 4.24
N ARG A 456 10.57 18.87 3.33
CA ARG A 456 9.39 19.68 3.67
C ARG A 456 8.22 18.82 4.13
N TRP A 457 8.01 17.67 3.49
CA TRP A 457 6.99 16.73 3.91
C TRP A 457 7.28 16.18 5.32
N LEU A 458 8.53 15.79 5.62
CA LEU A 458 8.96 15.36 6.95
C LEU A 458 8.81 16.47 8.01
N ASP A 459 9.15 17.72 7.67
CA ASP A 459 8.95 18.88 8.56
C ASP A 459 7.47 19.05 8.93
N GLU A 460 6.56 18.91 7.96
CA GLU A 460 5.12 18.95 8.21
C GLU A 460 4.66 17.78 9.10
N GLN A 461 5.16 16.57 8.86
CA GLN A 461 4.88 15.42 9.73
C GLN A 461 5.34 15.67 11.17
N CYS A 462 6.50 16.30 11.38
CA CYS A 462 6.97 16.70 12.70
C CYS A 462 6.01 17.68 13.40
N ARG A 463 5.42 18.62 12.66
CA ARG A 463 4.47 19.59 13.22
C ARG A 463 3.15 18.94 13.58
N LEU A 464 2.60 18.12 12.68
CA LEU A 464 1.36 17.37 12.90
C LEU A 464 1.46 16.44 14.12
N ASN A 465 2.65 15.92 14.39
CA ASN A 465 2.91 14.98 15.49
C ASN A 465 3.61 15.61 16.70
N GLY A 466 3.64 16.94 16.80
CA GLY A 466 4.09 17.66 18.00
C GLY A 466 5.58 17.54 18.33
N LEU A 467 6.43 17.20 17.35
CA LEU A 467 7.90 17.28 17.45
C LEU A 467 8.42 18.69 17.19
N LEU A 468 7.70 19.45 16.36
CA LEU A 468 7.97 20.85 16.09
C LEU A 468 6.75 21.71 16.48
N PRO A 469 6.96 22.98 16.85
CA PRO A 469 5.84 23.88 17.11
C PRO A 469 4.96 24.01 15.86
N SER A 470 3.65 24.07 16.05
CA SER A 470 2.73 24.39 14.96
C SER A 470 3.02 25.81 14.48
N VAL A 471 3.10 25.98 13.16
CA VAL A 471 3.15 27.31 12.57
C VAL A 471 1.71 27.76 12.40
N ALA A 472 1.35 28.95 12.87
CA ALA A 472 0.06 29.54 12.51
C ALA A 472 -0.07 29.50 10.98
N PRO A 473 -1.23 29.15 10.40
CA PRO A 473 -1.38 29.10 8.96
C PRO A 473 -0.93 30.44 8.39
N ALA A 474 0.20 30.45 7.68
CA ALA A 474 0.56 31.62 6.89
C ALA A 474 -0.61 31.83 5.95
N ALA A 475 -1.25 33.01 6.04
CA ALA A 475 -2.36 33.37 5.17
C ALA A 475 -1.92 33.08 3.72
N ARG A 476 -2.51 32.03 3.13
CA ARG A 476 -2.22 31.59 1.77
C ARG A 476 -2.36 32.81 0.86
N ARG A 477 -1.25 33.27 0.28
CA ARG A 477 -1.24 34.23 -0.83
C ARG A 477 -0.92 33.48 -2.10
#